data_AF-A0A535TYU2-F1
#
_entry.id   AF-A0A535TYU2-F1
#
_cell.length_a   1.000
_cell.length_b   1.000
_cell.length_c   1.000
_cell.angle_alpha   90.00
_cell.angle_beta   90.00
_cell.angle_gamma   90.00
#
_symmetry.space_group_name_H-M   'P 1'
#
loop_
_entity.id
_entity.type
_entity.pdbx_description
1 polymer ?
#
loop_
_entity_poly.entity_id
_entity_poly.type
_entity_poly.pdbx_seq_one_letter_code
_entity_poly.pdbx_strand_id
1 'polypeptide(L)'
;MARAPVINPPASTLLALYRTMVMARAIERRLWVLERLERMAPSIRVTGFEALQVAAAAALRPGRDWVVSGPLDLALRLAMGMSPLDVMLAVFEKASPYASSASRLVNTPAMGGRHVAQAAGIAYATQVSGRDEVTLVCTDERGIYTGDWHEGLNFAGAHGLPLICLVEEIAGGSRPIARHLEASPATRAEGYGLAAETLDGGDFGAASAAFGGLRPPEELEAQAWQDPIDRMRRRLAAAGGLSDDADDEIQRESARAIAAAVVEARQAPSPEGAQALDNVFSSDLVG
;
A
#
# COMPACT_ATOMS: atom_id res chain seq x y z
N MET A 1 25.73 -0.52 -12.53
CA MET A 1 25.57 0.55 -11.51
C MET A 1 25.80 -0.08 -10.14
N ALA A 2 26.51 0.61 -9.24
CA ALA A 2 26.67 0.13 -7.86
C ALA A 2 25.29 0.05 -7.19
N ARG A 3 25.00 -1.08 -6.53
CA ARG A 3 23.71 -1.29 -5.85
C ARG A 3 23.54 -0.25 -4.74
N ALA A 4 22.33 0.28 -4.61
CA ALA A 4 21.96 0.98 -3.39
C ALA A 4 22.18 0.01 -2.20
N PRO A 5 22.46 0.52 -0.99
CA PRO A 5 22.54 -0.31 0.20
C PRO A 5 21.12 -0.69 0.64
N VAL A 6 20.95 -1.94 1.10
CA VAL A 6 19.73 -2.41 1.75
C VAL A 6 19.32 -1.37 2.79
N ILE A 7 18.08 -0.85 2.68
CA ILE A 7 17.56 0.04 3.70
C ILE A 7 17.41 -0.83 4.96
N ASN A 8 18.36 -0.69 5.87
CA ASN A 8 18.31 -1.29 7.20
C ASN A 8 18.03 -0.14 8.16
N PRO A 9 16.75 0.23 8.33
CA PRO A 9 16.42 1.42 9.09
C PRO A 9 16.73 1.18 10.58
N PRO A 10 16.90 2.25 11.38
CA PRO A 10 17.16 2.12 12.81
C PRO A 10 16.13 1.22 13.50
N ALA A 11 16.51 0.57 14.60
CA ALA A 11 15.61 -0.33 15.34
C ALA A 11 14.29 0.35 15.76
N SER A 12 14.34 1.65 16.09
CA SER A 12 13.15 2.45 16.39
C SER A 12 12.20 2.59 15.19
N THR A 13 12.75 2.72 13.98
CA THR A 13 11.98 2.77 12.74
C THR A 13 11.39 1.40 12.41
N LEU A 14 12.16 0.31 12.54
CA LEU A 14 11.61 -1.04 12.37
C LEU A 14 10.46 -1.33 13.34
N LEU A 15 10.59 -0.89 14.59
CA LEU A 15 9.54 -1.02 15.60
C LEU A 15 8.29 -0.19 15.23
N ALA A 16 8.47 1.01 14.70
CA ALA A 16 7.36 1.84 14.22
C ALA A 16 6.63 1.18 13.03
N LEU A 17 7.38 0.65 12.05
CA LEU A 17 6.81 -0.08 10.91
C LEU A 17 6.08 -1.34 11.38
N TYR A 18 6.63 -2.07 12.36
CA TYR A 18 5.96 -3.22 12.97
C TYR A 18 4.62 -2.84 13.62
N ARG A 19 4.58 -1.74 14.39
CA ARG A 19 3.34 -1.21 14.96
C ARG A 19 2.30 -0.92 13.87
N THR A 20 2.73 -0.35 12.74
CA THR A 20 1.85 -0.11 11.60
C THR A 20 1.31 -1.41 10.99
N MET A 21 2.14 -2.45 10.84
CA MET A 21 1.70 -3.76 10.36
C MET A 21 0.63 -4.37 11.30
N VAL A 22 0.87 -4.33 12.61
CA VAL A 22 -0.08 -4.83 13.63
C VAL A 22 -1.38 -4.04 13.60
N MET A 23 -1.31 -2.71 13.50
CA MET A 23 -2.49 -1.85 13.37
C MET A 23 -3.30 -2.18 12.12
N ALA A 24 -2.65 -2.34 10.96
CA ALA A 24 -3.29 -2.68 9.69
C ALA A 24 -4.06 -4.01 9.79
N ARG A 25 -3.43 -5.05 10.37
CA ARG A 25 -4.10 -6.34 10.62
C ARG A 25 -5.25 -6.21 11.62
N ALA A 26 -5.10 -5.40 12.66
CA ALA A 26 -6.17 -5.17 13.64
C ALA A 26 -7.39 -4.49 13.00
N ILE A 27 -7.17 -3.55 12.09
CA ILE A 27 -8.22 -2.93 11.27
C ILE A 27 -8.90 -3.98 10.41
N GLU A 28 -8.17 -4.75 9.59
CA GLU A 28 -8.77 -5.78 8.73
C GLU A 28 -9.65 -6.75 9.55
N ARG A 29 -9.14 -7.24 10.70
CA ARG A 29 -9.92 -8.13 11.58
C ARG A 29 -11.20 -7.46 12.08
N ARG A 30 -11.16 -6.17 12.41
CA ARG A 30 -12.35 -5.43 12.84
C ARG A 30 -13.34 -5.28 11.68
N LEU A 31 -12.85 -4.92 10.49
CA LEU A 31 -13.71 -4.75 9.32
C LEU A 31 -14.42 -6.05 8.95
N TRP A 32 -13.72 -7.17 9.01
CA TRP A 32 -14.31 -8.50 8.81
C TRP A 32 -15.44 -8.83 9.80
N VAL A 33 -15.32 -8.39 11.07
CA VAL A 33 -16.41 -8.52 12.06
C VAL A 33 -17.59 -7.63 11.67
N LEU A 34 -17.34 -6.38 11.29
CA LEU A 34 -18.38 -5.42 10.90
C LEU A 34 -19.13 -5.86 9.64
N GLU A 35 -18.46 -6.39 8.62
CA GLU A 35 -19.09 -6.97 7.43
C GLU A 35 -20.14 -8.02 7.78
N ARG A 36 -19.80 -8.92 8.70
CA ARG A 36 -20.65 -10.06 9.08
C ARG A 36 -21.82 -9.65 9.95
N LEU A 37 -21.59 -8.72 10.87
CA LEU A 37 -22.62 -8.29 11.82
C LEU A 37 -23.55 -7.22 11.23
N GLU A 38 -23.03 -6.36 10.35
CA GLU A 38 -23.73 -5.15 9.90
C GLU A 38 -24.00 -5.14 8.38
N ARG A 39 -23.63 -6.22 7.67
CA ARG A 39 -23.84 -6.37 6.22
C ARG A 39 -23.27 -5.20 5.40
N MET A 40 -22.19 -4.60 5.90
CA MET A 40 -21.44 -3.59 5.15
C MET A 40 -20.80 -4.22 3.92
N ALA A 41 -20.49 -3.39 2.92
CA ALA A 41 -19.81 -3.84 1.72
C ALA A 41 -18.47 -4.53 2.04
N PRO A 42 -17.98 -5.45 1.18
CA PRO A 42 -16.69 -6.10 1.36
C PRO A 42 -15.58 -5.07 1.56
N SER A 43 -14.77 -5.30 2.59
CA SER A 43 -13.83 -4.34 3.16
C SER A 43 -12.38 -4.60 2.74
N ILE A 44 -11.55 -3.62 3.07
CA ILE A 44 -10.09 -3.58 2.90
C ILE A 44 -9.43 -4.84 3.48
N ARG A 45 -8.51 -5.46 2.73
CA ARG A 45 -7.74 -6.63 3.13
C ARG A 45 -6.26 -6.32 3.01
N VAL A 46 -5.44 -6.69 4.00
CA VAL A 46 -4.00 -6.40 4.02
C VAL A 46 -3.16 -7.62 4.40
N THR A 47 -3.79 -8.68 4.92
CA THR A 47 -3.14 -9.91 5.36
C THR A 47 -2.23 -10.48 4.28
N GLY A 48 -0.93 -10.51 4.58
CA GLY A 48 0.12 -11.01 3.69
C GLY A 48 0.90 -9.92 2.96
N PHE A 49 0.38 -8.69 2.90
CA PHE A 49 1.01 -7.56 2.22
C PHE A 49 1.66 -6.55 3.17
N GLU A 50 1.50 -6.72 4.49
CA GLU A 50 1.89 -5.69 5.45
C GLU A 50 3.38 -5.34 5.35
N ALA A 51 4.25 -6.36 5.25
CA ALA A 51 5.69 -6.15 5.20
C ALA A 51 6.12 -5.42 3.92
N LEU A 52 5.59 -5.81 2.77
CA LEU A 52 5.84 -5.15 1.49
C LEU A 52 5.44 -3.67 1.53
N GLN A 53 4.23 -3.40 2.02
CA GLN A 53 3.65 -2.08 2.06
C GLN A 53 4.38 -1.14 3.02
N VAL A 54 4.77 -1.60 4.21
CA VAL A 54 5.56 -0.76 5.14
C VAL A 54 7.02 -0.60 4.66
N ALA A 55 7.56 -1.56 3.92
CA ALA A 55 8.86 -1.40 3.26
C ALA A 55 8.81 -0.34 2.16
N ALA A 56 7.75 -0.33 1.35
CA ALA A 56 7.52 0.71 0.35
C ALA A 56 7.39 2.08 1.01
N ALA A 57 6.60 2.18 2.08
CA ALA A 57 6.44 3.42 2.83
C ALA A 57 7.75 3.94 3.42
N ALA A 58 8.63 3.04 3.90
CA ALA A 58 9.93 3.42 4.46
C ALA A 58 10.89 4.03 3.44
N ALA A 59 10.69 3.75 2.15
CA ALA A 59 11.46 4.32 1.05
C ALA A 59 10.86 5.65 0.51
N LEU A 60 9.64 6.00 0.92
CA LEU A 60 8.94 7.21 0.49
C LEU A 60 9.04 8.33 1.54
N ARG A 61 8.78 9.57 1.10
CA ARG A 61 8.70 10.76 1.94
C ARG A 61 7.23 11.18 2.10
N PRO A 62 6.60 10.92 3.25
CA PRO A 62 5.22 11.33 3.51
C PRO A 62 5.00 12.83 3.28
N GLY A 63 3.87 13.19 2.66
CA GLY A 63 3.53 14.57 2.31
C GLY A 63 4.31 15.16 1.13
N ARG A 64 5.26 14.41 0.55
CA ARG A 64 6.06 14.84 -0.61
C ARG A 64 5.89 13.90 -1.80
N ASP A 65 6.19 12.62 -1.62
CA ASP A 65 6.02 11.61 -2.65
C ASP A 65 4.53 11.23 -2.79
N TRP A 66 4.15 10.81 -4.00
CA TRP A 66 2.77 10.45 -4.32
C TRP A 66 2.57 8.96 -4.16
N VAL A 67 1.40 8.57 -3.64
CA VAL A 67 0.96 7.18 -3.60
C VAL A 67 -0.39 7.08 -4.29
N VAL A 68 -0.45 6.25 -5.33
CA VAL A 68 -1.69 5.86 -6.00
C VAL A 68 -2.01 4.44 -5.54
N SER A 69 -2.87 4.34 -4.53
CA SER A 69 -3.16 3.11 -3.79
C SER A 69 -4.56 2.58 -4.08
N GLY A 70 -4.69 1.26 -4.15
CA GLY A 70 -5.94 0.53 -4.15
C GLY A 70 -6.41 0.10 -2.75
N PRO A 71 -7.48 -0.71 -2.68
CA PRO A 71 -8.09 -1.11 -1.42
C PRO A 71 -7.31 -2.18 -0.63
N LEU A 72 -6.18 -2.68 -1.14
CA LEU A 72 -5.31 -3.61 -0.39
C LEU A 72 -4.18 -2.89 0.37
N ASP A 73 -3.92 -1.62 0.04
CA ASP A 73 -2.74 -0.85 0.46
C ASP A 73 -2.84 -0.25 1.87
N LEU A 74 -3.55 -0.89 2.79
CA LEU A 74 -3.86 -0.31 4.09
C LEU A 74 -2.61 0.00 4.92
N ALA A 75 -1.65 -0.92 4.98
CA ALA A 75 -0.45 -0.71 5.79
C ALA A 75 0.42 0.42 5.20
N LEU A 76 0.44 0.54 3.87
CA LEU A 76 1.11 1.65 3.17
C LEU A 76 0.44 2.98 3.51
N ARG A 77 -0.89 3.06 3.44
CA ARG A 77 -1.61 4.30 3.75
C ARG A 77 -1.46 4.73 5.20
N LEU A 78 -1.51 3.79 6.14
CA LEU A 78 -1.25 4.07 7.57
C LEU A 78 0.18 4.57 7.77
N ALA A 79 1.17 3.92 7.14
CA ALA A 79 2.57 4.34 7.23
C ALA A 79 2.81 5.72 6.60
N MET A 80 2.00 6.10 5.61
CA MET A 80 2.04 7.41 4.96
C MET A 80 1.21 8.49 5.67
N GLY A 81 0.71 8.21 6.88
CA GLY A 81 0.12 9.21 7.78
C GLY A 81 -1.40 9.13 7.94
N MET A 82 -2.06 8.13 7.35
CA MET A 82 -3.47 7.88 7.62
C MET A 82 -3.67 7.30 9.02
N SER A 83 -4.70 7.77 9.72
CA SER A 83 -5.08 7.23 11.03
C SER A 83 -6.12 6.12 10.92
N PRO A 84 -6.26 5.26 11.94
CA PRO A 84 -7.37 4.32 12.01
C PRO A 84 -8.75 5.00 11.98
N LEU A 85 -8.86 6.21 12.52
CA LEU A 85 -10.09 6.99 12.50
C LEU A 85 -10.46 7.37 11.05
N ASP A 86 -9.50 7.81 10.24
CA ASP A 86 -9.75 8.15 8.83
C ASP A 86 -10.35 6.97 8.07
N VAL A 87 -9.82 5.76 8.32
CA VAL A 87 -10.32 4.51 7.75
C VAL A 87 -11.74 4.23 8.22
N MET A 88 -12.00 4.32 9.54
CA MET A 88 -13.32 4.05 10.10
C MET A 88 -14.36 5.08 9.64
N LEU A 89 -14.00 6.36 9.54
CA LEU A 89 -14.87 7.41 8.99
C LEU A 89 -15.28 7.06 7.55
N ALA A 90 -14.35 6.60 6.71
CA ALA A 90 -14.68 6.18 5.35
C ALA A 90 -15.60 4.94 5.33
N VAL A 91 -15.33 3.96 6.18
CA VAL A 91 -16.13 2.73 6.29
C VAL A 91 -17.54 2.99 6.78
N PHE A 92 -17.74 3.96 7.68
CA PHE A 92 -19.05 4.38 8.17
C PHE A 92 -19.69 5.49 7.32
N GLU A 93 -19.17 5.73 6.10
CA GLU A 93 -19.71 6.70 5.14
C GLU A 93 -19.80 8.13 5.71
N LYS A 94 -18.82 8.49 6.54
CA LYS A 94 -18.64 9.82 7.13
C LYS A 94 -17.67 10.66 6.31
N ALA A 95 -17.63 11.96 6.60
CA ALA A 95 -16.58 12.83 6.09
C ALA A 95 -15.20 12.28 6.51
N SER A 96 -14.39 11.90 5.52
CA SER A 96 -13.10 11.25 5.73
C SER A 96 -12.07 11.78 4.73
N PRO A 97 -10.80 11.98 5.14
CA PRO A 97 -9.73 12.28 4.20
C PRO A 97 -9.34 11.07 3.35
N TYR A 98 -9.93 9.89 3.54
CA TYR A 98 -9.59 8.66 2.81
C TYR A 98 -9.71 8.81 1.28
N ALA A 99 -10.66 9.59 0.79
CA ALA A 99 -10.82 9.88 -0.64
C ALA A 99 -10.09 11.16 -1.08
N SER A 100 -9.51 11.92 -0.15
CA SER A 100 -8.83 13.19 -0.45
C SER A 100 -7.40 12.95 -0.93
N SER A 101 -7.06 13.56 -2.06
CA SER A 101 -5.69 13.61 -2.56
C SER A 101 -4.85 14.73 -1.92
N ALA A 102 -5.40 15.50 -0.96
CA ALA A 102 -4.66 16.56 -0.28
C ALA A 102 -3.43 16.03 0.47
N SER A 103 -3.49 14.80 0.96
CA SER A 103 -2.36 14.09 1.57
C SER A 103 -1.43 13.42 0.55
N ARG A 104 -1.63 13.65 -0.75
CA ARG A 104 -0.95 12.98 -1.87
C ARG A 104 -1.14 11.46 -1.91
N LEU A 105 -2.15 10.96 -1.19
CA LEU A 105 -2.62 9.58 -1.20
C LEU A 105 -3.87 9.49 -2.07
N VAL A 106 -3.66 9.17 -3.35
CA VAL A 106 -4.75 9.01 -4.32
C VAL A 106 -5.41 7.66 -4.09
N ASN A 107 -6.71 7.69 -3.80
CA ASN A 107 -7.52 6.50 -3.60
C ASN A 107 -8.07 5.98 -4.93
N THR A 108 -7.84 4.70 -5.24
CA THR A 108 -8.42 4.05 -6.42
C THR A 108 -9.40 2.98 -5.93
N PRO A 109 -10.72 3.21 -6.07
CA PRO A 109 -11.73 2.36 -5.42
C PRO A 109 -11.88 0.97 -6.06
N ALA A 110 -11.13 0.67 -7.13
CA ALA A 110 -11.23 -0.59 -7.84
C ALA A 110 -9.85 -1.20 -8.08
N MET A 111 -9.76 -2.50 -7.79
CA MET A 111 -8.64 -3.35 -8.20
C MET A 111 -8.46 -3.32 -9.72
N GLY A 112 -7.23 -3.42 -10.20
CA GLY A 112 -6.86 -3.41 -11.62
C GLY A 112 -5.76 -2.41 -11.96
N GLY A 113 -5.54 -2.16 -13.26
CA GLY A 113 -4.41 -1.35 -13.73
C GLY A 113 -4.76 0.06 -14.23
N ARG A 114 -6.04 0.45 -14.16
CA ARG A 114 -6.57 1.74 -14.68
C ARG A 114 -5.80 2.97 -14.17
N HIS A 115 -5.36 2.91 -12.92
CA HIS A 115 -4.72 4.03 -12.25
C HIS A 115 -3.20 4.09 -12.49
N VAL A 116 -2.61 3.11 -13.17
CA VAL A 116 -1.20 3.15 -13.55
C VAL A 116 -0.93 4.24 -14.57
N ALA A 117 -1.82 4.44 -15.54
CA ALA A 117 -1.75 5.56 -16.47
C ALA A 117 -1.88 6.92 -15.74
N GLN A 118 -2.76 7.01 -14.74
CA GLN A 118 -2.90 8.21 -13.91
C GLN A 118 -1.63 8.50 -13.11
N ALA A 119 -1.02 7.46 -12.51
CA ALA A 119 0.24 7.58 -11.80
C ALA A 119 1.40 8.02 -12.71
N ALA A 120 1.46 7.49 -13.93
CA ALA A 120 2.42 7.94 -14.92
C ALA A 120 2.22 9.44 -15.27
N GLY A 121 0.98 9.90 -15.36
CA GLY A 121 0.66 11.33 -15.51
C GLY A 121 1.15 12.19 -14.33
N ILE A 122 0.97 11.73 -13.08
CA ILE A 122 1.48 12.42 -11.88
C ILE A 122 3.02 12.46 -11.91
N ALA A 123 3.68 11.35 -12.23
CA ALA A 123 5.14 11.28 -12.33
C ALA A 123 5.68 12.19 -13.44
N TYR A 124 4.99 12.26 -14.58
CA TYR A 124 5.31 13.18 -15.68
C TYR A 124 5.16 14.64 -15.24
N ALA A 125 4.06 14.99 -14.58
CA ALA A 125 3.85 16.33 -14.04
C ALA A 125 4.96 16.73 -13.05
N THR A 126 5.41 15.80 -12.21
CA THR A 126 6.55 15.98 -11.33
C THR A 126 7.86 16.24 -12.07
N GLN A 127 8.15 15.43 -13.10
CA GLN A 127 9.35 15.58 -13.93
C GLN A 127 9.37 16.93 -14.66
N VAL A 128 8.29 17.30 -15.35
CA VAL A 128 8.23 18.56 -16.11
C VAL A 128 8.23 19.79 -15.22
N SER A 129 7.78 19.65 -13.98
CA SER A 129 7.83 20.71 -12.96
C SER A 129 9.18 20.80 -12.24
N GLY A 130 10.15 19.93 -12.56
CA GLY A 130 11.46 19.90 -11.92
C GLY A 130 11.40 19.59 -10.42
N ARG A 131 10.35 18.88 -9.96
CA ARG A 131 10.19 18.54 -8.54
C ARG A 131 10.93 17.24 -8.24
N ASP A 132 11.68 17.23 -7.15
CA ASP A 132 12.22 16.00 -6.57
C ASP A 132 11.11 15.32 -5.75
N GLU A 133 10.25 14.58 -6.45
CA GLU A 133 9.18 13.74 -5.90
C GLU A 133 9.18 12.42 -6.70
N VAL A 134 8.72 11.33 -6.08
CA VAL A 134 8.49 10.04 -6.74
C VAL A 134 7.00 9.71 -6.67
N THR A 135 6.49 8.98 -7.67
CA THR A 135 5.14 8.40 -7.62
C THR A 135 5.24 6.89 -7.45
N LEU A 136 4.65 6.36 -6.38
CA LEU A 136 4.39 4.94 -6.21
C LEU A 136 2.97 4.63 -6.66
N VAL A 137 2.79 3.58 -7.44
CA VAL A 137 1.48 3.02 -7.78
C VAL A 137 1.42 1.55 -7.43
N CYS A 138 0.38 1.15 -6.70
CA CYS A 138 0.13 -0.24 -6.33
C CYS A 138 -0.95 -0.84 -7.24
N THR A 139 -0.70 -2.03 -7.77
CA THR A 139 -1.66 -2.81 -8.58
C THR A 139 -1.59 -4.27 -8.15
N ASP A 140 -2.62 -5.04 -8.46
CA ASP A 140 -2.65 -6.49 -8.24
C ASP A 140 -2.33 -7.28 -9.52
N GLU A 141 -2.37 -8.60 -9.40
CA GLU A 141 -2.18 -9.54 -10.51
C GLU A 141 -3.21 -9.38 -11.63
N ARG A 142 -4.36 -8.75 -11.38
CA ARG A 142 -5.38 -8.48 -12.41
C ARG A 142 -5.03 -7.25 -13.22
N GLY A 143 -4.44 -6.23 -12.59
CA GLY A 143 -4.13 -4.98 -13.25
C GLY A 143 -3.11 -5.11 -14.37
N ILE A 144 -2.17 -6.04 -14.28
CA ILE A 144 -1.14 -6.28 -15.30
C ILE A 144 -1.70 -6.78 -16.66
N TYR A 145 -2.99 -7.12 -16.73
CA TYR A 145 -3.67 -7.55 -17.95
C TYR A 145 -4.53 -6.46 -18.59
N THR A 146 -4.53 -5.25 -18.03
CA THR A 146 -5.29 -4.13 -18.57
C THR A 146 -4.45 -3.31 -19.56
N GLY A 147 -5.12 -2.69 -20.53
CA GLY A 147 -4.46 -1.77 -21.47
C GLY A 147 -3.82 -0.59 -20.77
N ASP A 148 -4.49 -0.04 -19.75
CA ASP A 148 -4.02 1.10 -18.95
C ASP A 148 -2.69 0.83 -18.25
N TRP A 149 -2.46 -0.41 -17.79
CA TRP A 149 -1.18 -0.82 -17.21
C TRP A 149 -0.06 -0.79 -18.26
N HIS A 150 -0.33 -1.33 -19.45
CA HIS A 150 0.62 -1.32 -20.57
C HIS A 150 0.95 0.11 -21.01
N GLU A 151 -0.08 0.94 -21.22
CA GLU A 151 0.07 2.32 -21.64
C GLU A 151 0.83 3.15 -20.62
N GLY A 152 0.49 3.01 -19.32
CA GLY A 152 1.15 3.73 -18.24
C GLY A 152 2.63 3.39 -18.12
N LEU A 153 2.99 2.10 -18.18
CA LEU A 153 4.40 1.69 -18.11
C LEU A 153 5.18 2.02 -19.38
N ASN A 154 4.58 1.86 -20.55
CA ASN A 154 5.21 2.26 -21.81
C ASN A 154 5.51 3.77 -21.82
N PHE A 155 4.55 4.60 -21.39
CA PHE A 155 4.75 6.03 -21.26
C PHE A 155 5.84 6.36 -20.21
N ALA A 156 5.82 5.69 -19.06
CA ALA A 156 6.81 5.88 -18.02
C ALA A 156 8.24 5.56 -18.49
N GLY A 157 8.40 4.43 -19.17
CA GLY A 157 9.68 4.01 -19.75
C GLY A 157 10.18 4.95 -20.84
N ALA A 158 9.30 5.32 -21.79
CA ALA A 158 9.64 6.24 -22.88
C ALA A 158 10.11 7.62 -22.39
N HIS A 159 9.61 8.09 -21.24
CA HIS A 159 9.95 9.38 -20.67
C HIS A 159 10.95 9.32 -19.50
N GLY A 160 11.38 8.13 -19.08
CA GLY A 160 12.27 7.94 -17.94
C GLY A 160 11.69 8.47 -16.62
N LEU A 161 10.39 8.26 -16.39
CA LEU A 161 9.66 8.89 -15.28
C LEU A 161 10.08 8.39 -13.89
N PRO A 162 9.98 9.25 -12.84
CA PRO A 162 10.16 8.83 -11.45
C PRO A 162 8.92 8.07 -10.93
N LEU A 163 8.64 6.91 -11.54
CA LEU A 163 7.49 6.05 -11.24
C LEU A 163 7.97 4.69 -10.72
N ILE A 164 7.41 4.26 -9.60
CA ILE A 164 7.54 2.90 -9.07
C ILE A 164 6.18 2.21 -9.23
N CYS A 165 6.13 1.10 -9.95
CA CYS A 165 4.94 0.26 -10.07
C CYS A 165 5.11 -0.99 -9.21
N LEU A 166 4.40 -1.04 -8.09
CA LEU A 166 4.36 -2.17 -7.18
C LEU A 166 3.24 -3.13 -7.60
N VAL A 167 3.60 -4.35 -7.98
CA VAL A 167 2.63 -5.41 -8.32
C VAL A 167 2.54 -6.36 -7.12
N GLU A 168 1.40 -6.33 -6.43
CA GLU A 168 1.11 -7.15 -5.26
C GLU A 168 0.43 -8.46 -5.68
N GLU A 169 1.10 -9.60 -5.52
CA GLU A 169 0.55 -10.93 -5.85
C GLU A 169 0.37 -11.79 -4.59
N ILE A 170 -0.80 -12.44 -4.43
CA ILE A 170 -1.01 -13.44 -3.39
C ILE A 170 -0.59 -14.82 -3.89
N ALA A 171 0.31 -15.48 -3.17
CA ALA A 171 0.67 -16.88 -3.43
C ALA A 171 -0.59 -17.78 -3.40
N GLY A 172 -0.90 -18.43 -4.53
CA GLY A 172 -2.09 -19.27 -4.67
C GLY A 172 -3.37 -18.52 -5.05
N GLY A 173 -3.29 -17.22 -5.35
CA GLY A 173 -4.39 -16.42 -5.90
C GLY A 173 -4.94 -17.00 -7.22
N SER A 174 -6.17 -16.60 -7.58
CA SER A 174 -6.78 -17.08 -8.82
C SER A 174 -6.02 -16.51 -10.01
N ARG A 175 -5.28 -17.39 -10.67
CA ARG A 175 -4.55 -17.12 -11.92
C ARG A 175 -5.28 -17.69 -13.15
N PRO A 176 -6.53 -17.30 -13.51
CA PRO A 176 -7.11 -17.79 -14.76
C PRO A 176 -6.22 -17.52 -15.97
N ILE A 177 -5.64 -16.31 -16.05
CA ILE A 177 -4.75 -15.90 -17.14
C ILE A 177 -3.29 -16.32 -16.90
N ALA A 178 -2.76 -16.18 -15.68
CA ALA A 178 -1.36 -16.57 -15.41
C ALA A 178 -1.12 -18.10 -15.44
N ARG A 179 -2.17 -18.95 -15.44
CA ARG A 179 -2.03 -20.37 -15.80
C ARG A 179 -1.60 -20.61 -17.25
N HIS A 180 -1.75 -19.61 -18.13
CA HIS A 180 -1.46 -19.73 -19.57
C HIS A 180 -0.23 -18.93 -20.01
N LEU A 181 0.24 -18.00 -19.17
CA LEU A 181 1.39 -17.13 -19.44
C LEU A 181 2.34 -17.26 -18.24
N GLU A 182 3.26 -18.21 -18.29
CA GLU A 182 4.23 -18.56 -17.22
C GLU A 182 5.27 -17.45 -16.94
N ALA A 183 4.97 -16.19 -17.24
CA ALA A 183 5.90 -15.07 -17.15
C ALA A 183 5.57 -14.18 -15.95
N SER A 184 6.54 -14.00 -15.05
CA SER A 184 6.48 -13.02 -13.95
C SER A 184 6.17 -11.61 -14.50
N PRO A 185 5.38 -10.77 -13.79
CA PRO A 185 5.19 -9.37 -14.17
C PRO A 185 6.51 -8.63 -14.44
N ALA A 186 7.57 -8.99 -13.71
CA ALA A 186 8.89 -8.37 -13.85
C ALA A 186 9.52 -8.59 -15.24
N THR A 187 9.25 -9.71 -15.93
CA THR A 187 9.83 -9.96 -17.25
C THR A 187 9.27 -9.05 -18.33
N ARG A 188 8.11 -8.44 -18.10
CA ARG A 188 7.50 -7.48 -19.05
C ARG A 188 8.15 -6.10 -18.99
N ALA A 189 8.86 -5.77 -17.90
CA ALA A 189 9.46 -4.45 -17.71
C ALA A 189 10.53 -4.13 -18.75
N GLU A 190 11.29 -5.14 -19.20
CA GLU A 190 12.30 -4.99 -20.26
C GLU A 190 11.69 -4.43 -21.55
N GLY A 191 10.47 -4.86 -21.89
CA GLY A 191 9.73 -4.36 -23.06
C GLY A 191 9.39 -2.87 -23.00
N TYR A 192 9.43 -2.27 -21.81
CA TYR A 192 9.24 -0.83 -21.59
C TYR A 192 10.56 -0.08 -21.33
N GLY A 193 11.71 -0.76 -21.36
CA GLY A 193 12.99 -0.18 -20.94
C GLY A 193 13.06 0.11 -19.44
N LEU A 194 12.24 -0.56 -18.63
CA LEU A 194 12.18 -0.40 -17.18
C LEU A 194 12.98 -1.52 -16.48
N ALA A 195 13.57 -1.18 -15.34
CA ALA A 195 14.11 -2.18 -14.43
C ALA A 195 12.96 -2.77 -13.59
N ALA A 196 13.00 -4.09 -13.36
CA ALA A 196 12.06 -4.75 -12.46
C ALA A 196 12.71 -5.94 -11.75
N GLU A 197 12.10 -6.33 -10.63
CA GLU A 197 12.52 -7.47 -9.83
C GLU A 197 11.30 -8.21 -9.26
N THR A 198 11.49 -9.48 -8.93
CA THR A 198 10.53 -10.27 -8.14
C THR A 198 11.11 -10.46 -6.74
N LEU A 199 10.29 -10.31 -5.71
CA LEU A 199 10.72 -10.33 -4.31
C LEU A 199 9.73 -11.14 -3.44
N ASP A 200 10.18 -11.56 -2.26
CA ASP A 200 9.32 -12.09 -1.20
C ASP A 200 8.70 -10.92 -0.44
N GLY A 201 7.46 -10.59 -0.78
CA GLY A 201 6.72 -9.49 -0.13
C GLY A 201 6.39 -9.73 1.34
N GLY A 202 6.46 -10.99 1.79
CA GLY A 202 6.27 -11.35 3.20
C GLY A 202 7.54 -11.16 4.04
N ASP A 203 8.70 -10.95 3.42
CA ASP A 203 9.94 -10.60 4.09
C ASP A 203 10.18 -9.10 4.01
N PHE A 204 10.04 -8.38 5.13
CA PHE A 204 10.41 -6.97 5.17
C PHE A 204 11.86 -6.72 4.73
N GLY A 205 12.80 -7.59 5.09
CA GLY A 205 14.19 -7.47 4.69
C GLY A 205 14.37 -7.64 3.17
N ALA A 206 13.62 -8.54 2.52
CA ALA A 206 13.64 -8.66 1.06
C ALA A 206 12.97 -7.46 0.39
N ALA A 207 11.80 -7.05 0.87
CA ALA A 207 11.07 -5.91 0.33
C ALA A 207 11.86 -4.59 0.50
N SER A 208 12.40 -4.32 1.69
CA SER A 208 13.23 -3.14 1.98
C SER A 208 14.54 -3.16 1.19
N ALA A 209 15.08 -4.35 0.93
CA ALA A 209 16.21 -4.52 0.03
C ALA A 209 15.82 -4.24 -1.42
N ALA A 210 14.64 -4.60 -1.92
CA ALA A 210 14.21 -4.21 -3.28
C ALA A 210 14.16 -2.68 -3.46
N PHE A 211 13.68 -1.95 -2.45
CA PHE A 211 13.76 -0.49 -2.42
C PHE A 211 15.19 0.07 -2.23
N GLY A 212 16.20 -0.79 -2.12
CA GLY A 212 17.61 -0.45 -1.91
C GLY A 212 18.65 -1.50 -2.36
N GLY A 213 18.45 -2.33 -3.41
CA GLY A 213 19.37 -3.41 -3.84
C GLY A 213 19.12 -4.89 -3.41
N LEU A 214 19.27 -5.82 -4.38
CA LEU A 214 18.71 -7.19 -4.57
C LEU A 214 19.20 -8.42 -3.73
N ARG A 215 18.34 -9.46 -3.65
CA ARG A 215 18.61 -10.90 -3.33
C ARG A 215 18.16 -11.87 -4.44
N PRO A 216 18.69 -13.11 -4.53
CA PRO A 216 18.36 -14.09 -5.59
C PRO A 216 17.02 -14.85 -5.36
N PRO A 217 16.35 -15.32 -6.45
CA PRO A 217 15.00 -15.90 -6.40
C PRO A 217 14.85 -17.20 -5.61
N GLU A 218 15.87 -18.06 -5.60
CA GLU A 218 15.83 -19.36 -4.89
C GLU A 218 15.66 -19.23 -3.36
N GLU A 219 16.04 -18.10 -2.76
CA GLU A 219 15.85 -17.85 -1.32
C GLU A 219 14.39 -17.49 -0.95
N LEU A 220 13.60 -17.06 -1.93
CA LEU A 220 12.23 -16.55 -1.76
C LEU A 220 11.19 -17.68 -1.76
N GLU A 221 11.42 -18.73 -2.56
CA GLU A 221 10.50 -19.87 -2.72
C GLU A 221 10.44 -20.78 -1.48
N ALA A 222 11.52 -20.86 -0.70
CA ALA A 222 11.60 -21.70 0.51
C ALA A 222 10.79 -21.18 1.71
N GLN A 223 10.22 -19.98 1.60
CA GLN A 223 9.56 -19.26 2.71
C GLN A 223 8.07 -19.01 2.47
N ALA A 224 7.50 -19.69 1.46
CA ALA A 224 6.10 -19.59 1.09
C ALA A 224 5.18 -19.93 2.27
N TRP A 225 4.53 -18.88 2.79
CA TRP A 225 3.55 -18.84 3.88
C TRP A 225 4.11 -18.85 5.32
N GLN A 226 4.85 -17.80 5.65
CA GLN A 226 5.01 -17.34 7.04
C GLN A 226 4.37 -15.96 7.19
N ASP A 227 3.60 -15.74 8.28
CA ASP A 227 2.95 -14.45 8.53
C ASP A 227 4.00 -13.32 8.56
N PRO A 228 3.88 -12.27 7.74
CA PRO A 228 4.85 -11.17 7.70
C PRO A 228 5.04 -10.48 9.06
N ILE A 229 3.97 -10.39 9.86
CA ILE A 229 4.04 -9.82 11.22
C ILE A 229 4.91 -10.70 12.11
N ASP A 230 4.73 -12.02 12.09
CA ASP A 230 5.54 -12.94 12.89
C ASP A 230 7.01 -12.92 12.50
N ARG A 231 7.30 -12.77 11.20
CA ARG A 231 8.67 -12.65 10.71
C ARG A 231 9.33 -11.37 11.22
N MET A 232 8.64 -10.23 11.12
CA MET A 232 9.14 -8.97 11.65
C MET A 232 9.31 -9.03 13.18
N ARG A 233 8.36 -9.63 13.89
CA ARG A 233 8.42 -9.86 15.34
C ARG A 233 9.68 -10.63 15.72
N ARG A 234 9.93 -11.78 15.07
CA ARG A 234 11.14 -12.59 15.30
C ARG A 234 12.42 -11.82 15.01
N ARG A 235 12.45 -11.02 13.94
CA ARG A 235 13.60 -10.16 13.59
C ARG A 235 13.86 -9.12 14.68
N LEU A 236 12.83 -8.42 15.14
CA LEU A 236 12.95 -7.41 16.20
C LEU A 236 13.38 -8.04 17.54
N ALA A 237 12.80 -9.18 17.91
CA ALA A 237 13.14 -9.91 19.12
C ALA A 237 14.60 -10.38 19.10
N ALA A 238 15.07 -10.96 17.98
CA ALA A 238 16.46 -11.39 17.82
C ALA A 238 17.47 -10.22 17.91
N ALA A 239 17.05 -9.01 17.53
CA ALA A 239 17.85 -7.79 17.66
C ALA A 239 17.74 -7.12 19.05
N GLY A 240 16.97 -7.69 19.99
CA GLY A 240 16.70 -7.10 21.31
C GLY A 240 15.80 -5.87 21.28
N GLY A 241 15.13 -5.59 20.14
CA GLY A 241 14.28 -4.42 19.94
C GLY A 241 12.81 -4.63 20.31
N LEU A 242 12.41 -5.85 20.67
CA LEU A 242 11.03 -6.18 21.05
C LEU A 242 11.01 -7.36 22.03
N SER A 243 10.48 -7.14 23.24
CA SER A 243 10.14 -8.21 24.18
C SER A 243 8.72 -8.72 23.94
N ASP A 244 8.40 -9.92 24.44
CA ASP A 244 7.04 -10.46 24.37
C ASP A 244 6.03 -9.54 25.07
N ASP A 245 6.35 -8.99 26.25
CA ASP A 245 5.49 -8.04 26.96
C ASP A 245 5.21 -6.76 26.13
N ALA A 246 6.21 -6.28 25.40
CA ALA A 246 6.08 -5.09 24.56
C ALA A 246 5.26 -5.38 23.29
N ASP A 247 5.39 -6.58 22.71
CA ASP A 247 4.55 -7.01 21.59
C ASP A 247 3.08 -7.14 22.02
N ASP A 248 2.85 -7.82 23.13
CA ASP A 248 1.53 -7.95 23.76
C ASP A 248 0.87 -6.58 24.00
N GLU A 249 1.66 -5.59 24.43
CA GLU A 249 1.16 -4.23 24.59
C GLU A 249 0.83 -3.55 23.26
N ILE A 250 1.65 -3.72 22.22
CA ILE A 250 1.37 -3.19 20.86
C ILE A 250 0.05 -3.78 20.32
N GLN A 251 -0.21 -5.07 20.54
CA GLN A 251 -1.46 -5.72 20.15
C GLN A 251 -2.66 -5.13 20.90
N ARG A 252 -2.53 -4.92 22.22
CA ARG A 252 -3.58 -4.30 23.05
C ARG A 252 -3.82 -2.84 22.68
N GLU A 253 -2.77 -2.06 22.45
CA GLU A 253 -2.84 -0.67 21.99
C GLU A 253 -3.57 -0.58 20.66
N SER A 254 -3.23 -1.44 19.70
CA SER A 254 -3.89 -1.50 18.40
C SER A 254 -5.37 -1.84 18.55
N ALA A 255 -5.71 -2.83 19.38
CA ALA A 255 -7.11 -3.18 19.64
C ALA A 255 -7.91 -2.03 20.28
N ARG A 256 -7.30 -1.30 21.25
CA ARG A 256 -7.92 -0.12 21.89
C ARG A 256 -8.09 1.03 20.90
N ALA A 257 -7.08 1.32 20.09
CA ALA A 257 -7.14 2.37 19.07
C ALA A 257 -8.26 2.11 18.06
N ILE A 258 -8.40 0.86 17.58
CA ILE A 258 -9.48 0.51 16.65
C ILE A 258 -10.85 0.57 17.31
N ALA A 259 -10.97 0.14 18.57
CA ALA A 259 -12.22 0.28 19.29
C ALA A 259 -12.63 1.76 19.46
N ALA A 260 -11.68 2.63 19.80
CA ALA A 260 -11.92 4.06 19.92
C ALA A 260 -12.32 4.69 18.57
N ALA A 261 -11.59 4.37 17.49
CA ALA A 261 -11.88 4.84 16.14
C ALA A 261 -13.29 4.44 15.67
N VAL A 262 -13.74 3.22 15.98
CA VAL A 262 -15.11 2.78 15.66
C VAL A 262 -16.16 3.60 16.43
N VAL A 263 -15.94 3.83 17.73
CA VAL A 263 -16.88 4.62 18.54
C VAL A 263 -16.98 6.05 18.01
N GLU A 264 -15.84 6.68 17.76
CA GLU A 264 -15.76 8.05 17.27
C GLU A 264 -16.38 8.20 15.87
N ALA A 265 -16.04 7.31 14.93
CA ALA A 265 -16.59 7.36 13.58
C ALA A 265 -18.11 7.15 13.55
N ARG A 266 -18.67 6.33 14.46
CA ARG A 266 -20.14 6.19 14.57
C ARG A 266 -20.81 7.45 15.10
N GLN A 267 -20.16 8.16 16.01
CA GLN A 267 -20.66 9.40 16.59
C GLN A 267 -20.49 10.60 15.65
N ALA A 268 -19.60 10.49 14.66
CA ALA A 268 -19.42 11.52 13.65
C ALA A 268 -20.73 11.79 12.88
N PRO A 269 -21.02 13.06 12.54
CA PRO A 269 -22.22 13.41 11.80
C PRO A 269 -22.22 12.75 10.42
N SER A 270 -23.36 12.22 10.00
CA SER A 270 -23.52 11.79 8.61
C SER A 270 -23.53 13.02 7.70
N PRO A 271 -22.98 12.91 6.48
CA PRO A 271 -23.12 13.97 5.48
C PRO A 271 -24.59 14.27 5.19
N GLU A 272 -24.91 15.54 4.93
CA GLU A 272 -26.23 15.95 4.47
C GLU A 272 -26.42 15.58 3.00
N GLY A 273 -27.63 15.22 2.59
CA GLY A 273 -27.91 14.80 1.22
C GLY A 273 -27.55 15.85 0.16
N ALA A 274 -27.61 17.14 0.51
CA ALA A 274 -27.20 18.23 -0.38
C ALA A 274 -25.70 18.19 -0.73
N GLN A 275 -24.87 17.67 0.17
CA GLN A 275 -23.41 17.57 -0.02
C GLN A 275 -23.03 16.54 -1.08
N ALA A 276 -23.96 15.70 -1.55
CA ALA A 276 -23.73 14.80 -2.67
C ALA A 276 -23.48 15.54 -4.00
N LEU A 277 -23.84 16.82 -4.07
CA LEU A 277 -23.61 17.69 -5.23
C LEU A 277 -22.32 18.50 -5.11
N ASP A 278 -21.66 18.47 -3.94
CA ASP A 278 -20.39 19.15 -3.73
C ASP A 278 -19.29 18.46 -4.54
N ASN A 279 -18.32 19.25 -5.02
CA ASN A 279 -17.14 18.76 -5.74
C ASN A 279 -17.41 18.02 -7.06
N VAL A 280 -18.63 18.12 -7.63
CA VAL A 280 -18.91 17.65 -9.01
C VAL A 280 -18.15 18.51 -10.03
N PHE A 281 -18.13 19.83 -9.80
CA PHE A 281 -17.30 20.79 -10.52
C PHE A 281 -16.64 21.73 -9.50
N SER A 282 -15.58 22.45 -9.92
CA SER A 282 -15.04 23.52 -9.08
C SER A 282 -16.07 24.65 -8.94
N SER A 283 -16.07 25.31 -7.79
CA SER A 283 -16.90 26.50 -7.55
C SER A 283 -16.71 27.57 -8.62
N ASP A 284 -15.50 27.66 -9.17
CA ASP A 284 -15.10 28.66 -10.16
C ASP A 284 -15.75 28.44 -11.54
N LEU A 285 -16.35 27.26 -11.79
CA LEU A 285 -17.02 26.92 -13.05
C LEU A 285 -18.54 27.10 -13.00
N VAL A 286 -19.13 27.32 -11.82
CA VAL A 286 -20.59 27.38 -11.59
C VAL A 286 -21.06 28.80 -11.24
N GLY A 287 -20.18 29.80 -11.41
CA GLY A 287 -20.44 31.23 -11.19
C GLY A 287 -20.95 31.96 -12.42
#